data_AF-A0A7C5ICL2-F1
#
_entry.id   AF-A0A7C5ICL2-F1
#
_cell.length_a   1.000
_cell.length_b   1.000
_cell.length_c   1.000
_cell.angle_alpha   90.00
_cell.angle_beta   90.00
_cell.angle_gamma   90.00
#
_symmetry.space_group_name_H-M   'P 1'
#
loop_
_entity.id
_entity.type
_entity.pdbx_description
1 polymer ?
#
loop_
_entity_poly.entity_id
_entity_poly.type
_entity_poly.pdbx_seq_one_letter_code
_entity_poly.pdbx_strand_id
1 'polypeptide(L)'
;FKNFKKIEVPLITGVRLGNVFVGDRIDAPQVVNVVSYLANLDPKALAMLSEVNARPDGFTAYTLNSVEIRLGNGEQMPEKAQWTNTIMAEIAEKQPAIEFVDLTSSPPFIKLRSNK
;
A
#
# COMPACT_ATOMS: atom_id res chain seq x y z
N PHE A 1 1.50 -3.02 28.70
CA PHE A 1 0.63 -3.09 27.51
C PHE A 1 1.34 -2.45 26.34
N LYS A 2 1.64 -3.18 25.26
CA LYS A 2 2.18 -2.59 24.01
C LYS A 2 1.08 -1.71 23.41
N ASN A 3 1.34 -0.40 23.33
CA ASN A 3 0.42 0.56 22.73
C ASN A 3 0.46 0.39 21.21
N PHE A 4 -0.61 -0.12 20.60
CA PHE A 4 -0.73 -0.33 19.15
C PHE A 4 -0.53 0.97 18.35
N LYS A 5 -0.62 2.15 18.99
CA LYS A 5 -0.30 3.45 18.41
C LYS A 5 1.18 3.66 18.05
N LYS A 6 2.09 2.75 18.46
CA LYS A 6 3.53 2.81 18.14
C LYS A 6 3.97 1.80 17.09
N ILE A 7 3.04 1.07 16.47
CA ILE A 7 3.40 0.08 15.46
C ILE A 7 3.41 0.78 14.10
N GLU A 8 4.61 0.99 13.55
CA GLU A 8 4.86 1.57 12.23
C GLU A 8 4.72 0.49 11.14
N VAL A 9 3.59 -0.23 11.11
CA VAL A 9 3.29 -1.21 10.06
C VAL A 9 1.91 -0.93 9.48
N PRO A 10 1.73 -1.08 8.16
CA PRO A 10 0.44 -0.86 7.52
C PRO A 10 -0.58 -1.93 7.93
N LEU A 11 -1.84 -1.52 8.02
CA LEU A 11 -2.97 -2.43 8.21
C LEU A 11 -3.38 -3.06 6.88
N ILE A 12 -3.69 -4.36 6.88
CA ILE A 12 -4.36 -5.01 5.73
C ILE A 12 -5.86 -4.99 5.98
N THR A 13 -6.64 -4.45 5.05
CA THR A 13 -8.10 -4.30 5.16
C THR A 13 -8.80 -4.76 3.89
N GLY A 14 -10.13 -4.72 3.86
CA GLY A 14 -10.93 -5.08 2.67
C GLY A 14 -11.15 -6.58 2.48
N VAL A 15 -10.41 -7.42 3.21
CA VAL A 15 -10.53 -8.88 3.18
C VAL A 15 -11.45 -9.39 4.29
N ARG A 16 -12.29 -10.38 3.97
CA ARG A 16 -13.06 -11.15 4.95
C ARG A 16 -12.45 -12.54 5.09
N LEU A 17 -11.87 -12.84 6.25
CA LEU A 17 -11.18 -14.11 6.50
C LEU A 17 -12.07 -15.20 7.12
N GLY A 18 -13.28 -14.86 7.58
CA GLY A 18 -14.15 -15.81 8.27
C GLY A 18 -13.61 -16.17 9.66
N ASN A 19 -13.67 -17.46 10.01
CA ASN A 19 -13.20 -17.97 11.30
C ASN A 19 -11.70 -18.32 11.22
N VAL A 20 -10.85 -17.37 11.59
CA VAL A 20 -9.39 -17.56 11.68
C VAL A 20 -8.91 -17.37 13.12
N PHE A 21 -7.94 -18.18 13.53
CA PHE A 21 -7.31 -18.13 14.84
C PHE A 21 -5.84 -17.68 14.74
N VAL A 22 -5.30 -17.23 15.87
CA VAL A 22 -3.87 -16.89 15.95
C VAL A 22 -3.05 -18.16 15.75
N GLY A 23 -2.11 -18.11 14.80
CA GLY A 23 -1.28 -19.26 14.41
C GLY A 23 -1.76 -19.96 13.14
N ASP A 24 -2.97 -19.65 12.66
CA ASP A 24 -3.45 -20.17 11.38
C ASP A 24 -2.65 -19.62 10.21
N ARG A 25 -2.46 -20.47 9.20
CA ARG A 25 -1.95 -20.05 7.90
C ARG A 25 -3.08 -19.46 7.08
N ILE A 26 -2.85 -18.28 6.50
CA ILE A 26 -3.81 -17.60 5.62
C ILE A 26 -3.31 -17.70 4.19
N ASP A 27 -4.02 -18.46 3.36
CA ASP A 27 -3.72 -18.62 1.92
C ASP A 27 -4.68 -17.80 1.02
N ALA A 28 -5.47 -16.89 1.60
CA ALA A 28 -6.37 -16.02 0.85
C ALA A 28 -5.56 -15.20 -0.19
N PRO A 29 -5.86 -15.29 -1.51
CA PRO A 29 -5.04 -14.66 -2.55
C PRO A 29 -4.85 -13.15 -2.35
N GLN A 30 -5.89 -12.48 -1.84
CA GLN A 30 -5.83 -11.06 -1.50
C GLN A 30 -4.77 -10.76 -0.45
N VAL A 31 -4.68 -11.57 0.62
CA VAL A 31 -3.67 -11.39 1.66
C VAL A 31 -2.29 -11.72 1.12
N VAL A 32 -2.15 -12.79 0.33
CA VAL A 32 -0.87 -13.19 -0.29
C VAL A 32 -0.34 -12.07 -1.19
N ASN A 33 -1.19 -11.46 -2.02
CA ASN A 33 -0.80 -10.35 -2.88
C ASN A 33 -0.34 -9.12 -2.09
N VAL A 34 -1.08 -8.75 -1.04
CA VAL A 34 -0.68 -7.63 -0.16
C VAL A 34 0.64 -7.93 0.53
N VAL A 35 0.82 -9.14 1.07
CA VAL A 35 2.08 -9.53 1.71
C VAL A 35 3.22 -9.52 0.70
N SER A 36 3.01 -9.99 -0.53
CA SER A 36 4.01 -9.92 -1.60
C SER A 36 4.40 -8.47 -1.93
N TYR A 37 3.44 -7.56 -1.98
CA TYR A 37 3.71 -6.13 -2.17
C TYR A 37 4.51 -5.55 -1.01
N LEU A 38 4.04 -5.74 0.23
CA LEU A 38 4.70 -5.22 1.44
C LEU A 38 6.12 -5.77 1.64
N ALA A 39 6.35 -7.04 1.30
CA ALA A 39 7.66 -7.69 1.41
C ALA A 39 8.73 -7.12 0.45
N ASN A 40 8.31 -6.40 -0.60
CA ASN A 40 9.19 -5.76 -1.58
C ASN A 40 9.30 -4.23 -1.36
N LEU A 41 8.70 -3.70 -0.29
CA LEU A 41 8.89 -2.29 0.09
C LEU A 41 10.14 -2.10 0.91
N ASP A 42 10.84 -0.99 0.67
CA ASP A 42 11.93 -0.56 1.53
C ASP A 42 11.38 -0.12 2.90
N PRO A 43 12.15 -0.24 4.00
CA PRO A 43 11.67 0.10 5.34
C PRO A 43 11.09 1.53 5.45
N LYS A 44 11.66 2.49 4.71
CA LYS A 44 11.17 3.87 4.68
C LYS A 44 9.80 3.98 4.01
N ALA A 45 9.61 3.32 2.86
CA ALA A 45 8.34 3.33 2.16
C ALA A 45 7.26 2.60 2.99
N LEU A 46 7.61 1.47 3.60
CA LEU A 46 6.73 0.70 4.48
C LEU A 46 6.22 1.54 5.66
N ALA A 47 7.12 2.29 6.33
CA ALA A 47 6.77 3.15 7.46
C ALA A 47 5.89 4.35 7.07
N MET A 48 5.80 4.69 5.77
CA MET A 48 4.94 5.76 5.26
C MET A 48 3.54 5.28 4.91
N LEU A 49 3.28 3.96 4.92
CA LEU A 49 1.95 3.40 4.64
C LEU A 49 1.10 3.27 5.91
N SER A 50 -0.17 3.67 5.81
CA SER A 50 -1.17 3.46 6.85
C SER A 50 -1.92 2.14 6.64
N GLU A 51 -2.27 1.84 5.40
CA GLU A 51 -3.16 0.73 5.05
C GLU A 51 -2.89 0.23 3.63
N VAL A 52 -3.07 -1.08 3.41
CA VAL A 52 -3.30 -1.65 2.09
C VAL A 52 -4.68 -2.31 2.08
N ASN A 53 -5.59 -1.69 1.33
CA ASN A 53 -6.96 -2.13 1.17
C ASN A 53 -7.04 -3.12 0.01
N ALA A 54 -7.47 -4.36 0.28
CA ALA A 54 -7.59 -5.43 -0.69
C ALA A 54 -9.05 -5.84 -0.87
N ARG A 55 -9.77 -5.08 -1.69
CA ARG A 55 -11.17 -5.36 -2.03
C ARG A 55 -11.25 -6.28 -3.25
N PRO A 56 -12.43 -6.84 -3.55
CA PRO A 56 -12.62 -7.64 -4.76
C PRO A 56 -12.38 -6.89 -6.08
N ASP A 57 -12.59 -5.58 -6.11
CA ASP A 57 -12.40 -4.70 -7.27
C ASP A 57 -10.94 -4.24 -7.46
N GLY A 58 -10.09 -4.43 -6.45
CA GLY A 58 -8.67 -4.17 -6.56
C GLY A 58 -7.99 -3.87 -5.23
N PHE A 59 -6.74 -3.45 -5.36
CA PHE A 59 -5.83 -3.16 -4.29
C PHE A 59 -5.44 -1.68 -4.32
N THR A 60 -5.48 -1.04 -3.15
CA THR A 60 -5.09 0.35 -2.98
C THR A 60 -4.28 0.49 -1.71
N ALA A 61 -3.08 1.06 -1.81
CA ALA A 61 -2.30 1.46 -0.64
C ALA A 61 -2.60 2.93 -0.29
N TYR A 62 -2.71 3.21 1.00
CA TYR A 62 -2.88 4.56 1.53
C TYR A 62 -1.66 4.91 2.36
N THR A 63 -1.17 6.13 2.17
CA THR A 63 -0.05 6.66 2.95
C THR A 63 -0.55 7.38 4.21
N LEU A 64 0.36 7.63 5.16
CA LEU A 64 0.08 8.45 6.35
C LEU A 64 -0.28 9.90 6.01
N ASN A 65 0.13 10.41 4.84
CA ASN A 65 -0.21 11.74 4.35
C ASN A 65 -1.41 11.76 3.38
N SER A 66 -2.26 10.73 3.42
CA SER A 66 -3.51 10.63 2.65
C SER A 66 -3.33 10.64 1.12
N VAL A 67 -2.21 10.10 0.63
CA VAL A 67 -2.00 9.80 -0.79
C VAL A 67 -2.53 8.39 -1.07
N GLU A 68 -3.36 8.29 -2.10
CA GLU A 68 -3.86 7.02 -2.61
C GLU A 68 -2.90 6.47 -3.68
N ILE A 69 -2.49 5.21 -3.55
CA ILE A 69 -1.68 4.48 -4.54
C ILE A 69 -2.50 3.31 -5.06
N ARG A 70 -2.99 3.41 -6.29
CA ARG A 70 -3.82 2.37 -6.93
C ARG A 70 -2.93 1.27 -7.48
N LEU A 71 -3.03 0.08 -6.89
CA LEU A 71 -2.24 -1.09 -7.25
C LEU A 71 -2.97 -2.00 -8.24
N GLY A 72 -4.24 -1.76 -8.55
CA GLY A 72 -4.99 -2.52 -9.55
C GLY A 72 -5.42 -3.90 -9.05
N ASN A 73 -5.28 -4.94 -9.89
CA ASN A 73 -5.94 -6.24 -9.72
C ASN A 73 -5.11 -7.34 -9.00
N GLY A 74 -3.93 -7.03 -8.45
CA GLY A 74 -3.08 -8.04 -7.82
C GLY A 74 -1.89 -8.49 -8.66
N GLU A 75 -1.82 -8.11 -9.94
CA GLU A 75 -0.70 -8.47 -10.81
C GLU A 75 0.54 -7.62 -10.53
N GLN A 76 1.73 -8.19 -10.74
CA GLN A 76 3.00 -7.47 -10.69
C GLN A 76 3.21 -6.69 -9.37
N MET A 77 2.80 -7.30 -8.25
CA MET A 77 2.90 -6.70 -6.93
C MET A 77 4.34 -6.35 -6.52
N PRO A 78 5.37 -7.18 -6.80
CA PRO A 78 6.76 -6.81 -6.56
C PRO A 78 7.20 -5.56 -7.36
N GLU A 79 6.86 -5.48 -8.64
CA GLU A 79 7.20 -4.34 -9.50
C GLU A 79 6.48 -3.07 -9.05
N LYS A 80 5.21 -3.18 -8.64
CA LYS A 80 4.44 -2.06 -8.06
C LYS A 80 5.03 -1.59 -6.72
N ALA A 81 5.61 -2.50 -5.93
CA ALA A 81 6.35 -2.13 -4.73
C ALA A 81 7.63 -1.34 -5.07
N GLN A 82 8.36 -1.72 -6.12
CA GLN A 82 9.53 -0.95 -6.60
C GLN A 82 9.14 0.46 -7.03
N TRP A 83 8.04 0.61 -7.80
CA TRP A 83 7.51 1.94 -8.13
C TRP A 83 7.10 2.73 -6.89
N THR A 84 6.47 2.07 -5.92
CA THR A 84 6.11 2.70 -4.65
C THR A 84 7.36 3.21 -3.92
N ASN A 85 8.44 2.43 -3.83
CA ASN A 85 9.69 2.85 -3.19
C ASN A 85 10.24 4.13 -3.82
N THR A 86 10.32 4.18 -5.15
CA THR A 86 10.78 5.35 -5.91
C THR A 86 9.91 6.58 -5.61
N ILE A 87 8.58 6.43 -5.68
CA ILE A 87 7.65 7.53 -5.47
C ILE A 87 7.68 8.03 -4.02
N MET A 88 7.75 7.12 -3.03
CA MET A 88 7.85 7.52 -1.62
C MET A 88 9.15 8.27 -1.32
N ALA A 89 10.27 7.88 -1.95
CA ALA A 89 11.52 8.61 -1.84
C ALA A 89 11.38 10.06 -2.36
N GLU A 90 10.75 10.24 -3.53
CA GLU A 90 10.48 11.57 -4.08
C GLU A 90 9.53 12.40 -3.19
N ILE A 91 8.50 11.77 -2.62
CA ILE A 91 7.57 12.46 -1.70
C ILE A 91 8.31 12.94 -0.44
N ALA A 92 9.17 12.08 0.12
CA ALA A 92 9.93 12.42 1.31
C ALA A 92 10.92 13.58 1.07
N GLU A 93 11.50 13.66 -0.13
CA GLU A 93 12.46 14.71 -0.50
C GLU A 93 11.78 16.02 -0.90
N LYS A 94 10.77 15.97 -1.77
CA LYS A 94 10.22 17.15 -2.46
C LYS A 94 8.90 17.64 -1.87
N GLN A 95 8.26 16.85 -1.02
CA GLN A 95 6.93 17.12 -0.43
C GLN A 95 5.89 17.65 -1.45
N PRO A 96 5.73 17.02 -2.62
CA PRO A 96 4.76 17.44 -3.62
C PRO A 96 3.33 17.26 -3.09
N ALA A 97 2.44 18.18 -3.48
CA ALA A 97 1.01 18.05 -3.19
C ALA A 97 0.38 17.00 -4.12
N ILE A 98 0.50 15.72 -3.80
CA ILE A 98 -0.08 14.62 -4.58
C ILE A 98 -1.54 14.39 -4.16
N GLU A 99 -2.40 14.15 -5.14
CA GLU A 99 -3.78 13.69 -4.94
C GLU A 99 -3.82 12.16 -4.97
N PHE A 100 -3.32 11.53 -6.03
CA PHE A 100 -3.16 10.08 -6.11
C PHE A 100 -2.06 9.67 -7.09
N VAL A 101 -1.65 8.41 -6.95
CA VAL A 101 -0.73 7.68 -7.83
C VAL A 101 -1.48 6.48 -8.38
N ASP A 102 -1.39 6.26 -9.69
CA ASP A 102 -1.98 5.11 -10.36
C ASP A 102 -0.87 4.23 -10.96
N LEU A 103 -0.75 3.00 -10.44
CA LEU A 103 0.21 1.99 -10.87
C LEU A 103 -0.44 0.88 -11.71
N THR A 104 -1.66 1.10 -12.21
CA THR A 104 -2.35 0.13 -13.07
C THR A 104 -1.84 0.15 -14.51
N SER A 105 -1.21 1.25 -14.94
CA SER A 105 -0.56 1.39 -16.24
C SER A 105 0.97 1.48 -16.11
N SER A 106 1.68 1.17 -17.20
CA SER A 106 3.09 1.50 -17.36
C SER A 106 3.23 2.50 -18.52
N PRO A 107 3.79 3.71 -18.29
CA PRO A 107 4.35 4.20 -17.03
C PRO A 107 3.28 4.56 -15.96
N PRO A 108 3.69 4.71 -14.68
CA PRO A 108 2.82 5.22 -13.61
C PRO A 108 2.24 6.60 -13.93
N PHE A 109 1.01 6.84 -13.48
CA PHE A 109 0.37 8.15 -13.57
C PHE A 109 0.29 8.81 -12.19
N ILE A 110 0.70 10.08 -12.08
CA ILE A 110 0.68 10.84 -10.82
C ILE A 110 -0.19 12.07 -11.01
N LYS A 111 -1.24 12.18 -10.21
CA LYS A 111 -2.09 13.37 -10.16
C LYS A 111 -1.65 14.29 -9.03
N LEU A 112 -1.28 15.52 -9.37
CA LEU A 112 -1.04 16.57 -8.39
C LEU A 112 -2.35 17.25 -7.98
N ARG A 113 -2.45 17.62 -6.71
CA ARG A 113 -3.54 18.42 -6.17
C ARG A 113 -3.48 19.80 -6.80
N SER A 114 -4.59 20.24 -7.37
CA SER A 114 -4.74 21.63 -7.80
C SER A 114 -5.06 22.48 -6.57
N ASN A 115 -4.14 23.38 -6.20
CA ASN A 115 -4.46 24.42 -5.24
C ASN A 115 -5.32 25.46 -5.96
N LYS A 116 -6.60 25.52 -5.58
CA LYS A 116 -7.46 26.66 -5.92
C LYS A 116 -7.15 27.84 -5.01
#